data_AF-A0A7X2MQ49-F1
#
_entry.id   AF-A0A7X2MQ49-F1
#
_cell.length_a   1.000
_cell.length_b   1.000
_cell.length_c   1.000
_cell.angle_alpha   90.00
_cell.angle_beta   90.00
_cell.angle_gamma   90.00
#
_symmetry.space_group_name_H-M   'P 1'
#
loop_
_entity.id
_entity.type
_entity.pdbx_description
1 polymer ?
#
loop_
_entity_poly.entity_id
_entity_poly.type
_entity_poly.pdbx_seq_one_letter_code
_entity_poly.pdbx_strand_id
1 'polypeptide(L)'
;TNAAFEKLPKGTVDSLLKPENKQKLTSILTYHVVAGKLDMKALEKKIKAGGGKAELKTVNGESLWVMANGPHNIQLKDAQGNIASITTYDVNQSNGVIDVIDTVLMP
;
A
#
# COMPACT_ATOMS: atom_id res chain seq x y z
N THR A 1 -9.56 -1.96 -1.96
CA THR A 1 -10.98 -2.18 -2.39
C THR A 1 -11.90 -1.16 -1.73
N ASN A 2 -13.18 -1.08 -2.11
CA ASN A 2 -14.16 -0.23 -1.39
C ASN A 2 -14.27 -0.62 0.10
N ALA A 3 -14.21 -1.92 0.40
CA ALA A 3 -14.19 -2.42 1.78
C ALA A 3 -13.04 -1.85 2.63
N ALA A 4 -11.89 -1.54 2.02
CA ALA A 4 -10.78 -0.88 2.73
C ALA A 4 -11.13 0.56 3.14
N PHE A 5 -11.90 1.28 2.33
CA PHE A 5 -12.37 2.63 2.65
C PHE A 5 -13.48 2.60 3.71
N GLU A 6 -14.32 1.56 3.71
CA GLU A 6 -15.36 1.37 4.75
C GLU A 6 -14.78 1.08 6.14
N LYS A 7 -13.55 0.55 6.22
CA LYS A 7 -12.83 0.38 7.50
C LYS A 7 -12.34 1.69 8.10
N LEU A 8 -12.31 2.79 7.33
CA LEU A 8 -11.91 4.08 7.88
C LEU A 8 -12.99 4.58 8.86
N PRO A 9 -12.60 5.37 9.88
CA PRO A 9 -13.57 5.99 10.77
C PRO A 9 -14.67 6.74 10.00
N LYS A 10 -15.91 6.66 10.48
CA LYS A 10 -17.03 7.34 9.85
C LYS A 10 -16.72 8.84 9.72
N GLY A 11 -16.92 9.39 8.51
CA GLY A 11 -16.62 10.78 8.19
C GLY A 11 -15.19 11.06 7.69
N THR A 12 -14.27 10.10 7.76
CA THR A 12 -12.92 10.27 7.20
C THR A 12 -12.95 10.43 5.69
N VAL A 13 -13.72 9.60 4.97
CA VAL A 13 -13.86 9.70 3.50
C VAL A 13 -14.51 11.02 3.11
N ASP A 14 -15.62 11.40 3.76
CA ASP A 14 -16.31 12.67 3.49
C ASP A 14 -15.40 13.88 3.73
N SER A 15 -14.58 13.82 4.78
CA SER A 15 -13.58 14.85 5.06
C SER A 15 -12.52 14.89 3.95
N LEU A 16 -11.97 13.74 3.53
CA LEU A 16 -10.96 13.67 2.48
C LEU A 16 -11.47 14.13 1.10
N LEU A 17 -12.78 14.00 0.83
CA LEU A 17 -13.41 14.48 -0.40
C LEU A 17 -13.64 16.00 -0.43
N LYS A 18 -13.50 16.70 0.70
CA LYS A 18 -13.62 18.17 0.72
C LYS A 18 -12.52 18.81 -0.14
N PRO A 19 -12.83 19.91 -0.85
CA PRO A 19 -11.87 20.60 -1.71
C PRO A 19 -10.60 21.04 -0.95
N GLU A 20 -10.76 21.41 0.32
CA GLU A 20 -9.66 21.78 1.23
C GLU A 20 -8.68 20.62 1.49
N ASN A 21 -9.16 19.38 1.39
CA ASN A 21 -8.37 18.18 1.65
C ASN A 21 -7.85 17.50 0.36
N LYS A 22 -8.02 18.12 -0.81
CA LYS A 22 -7.51 17.58 -2.08
C LYS A 22 -6.02 17.26 -2.04
N GLN A 23 -5.21 18.13 -1.43
CA GLN A 23 -3.78 17.88 -1.29
C GLN A 23 -3.49 16.64 -0.42
N LYS A 24 -4.25 16.48 0.67
CA LYS A 24 -4.16 15.31 1.54
C LYS A 24 -4.59 14.03 0.82
N LEU A 25 -5.67 14.08 0.03
CA LEU A 25 -6.12 12.95 -0.77
C LEU A 25 -5.09 12.57 -1.83
N THR A 26 -4.51 13.54 -2.54
CA THR A 26 -3.41 13.29 -3.47
C THR A 26 -2.23 12.62 -2.78
N SER A 27 -1.86 13.11 -1.58
CA SER A 27 -0.78 12.53 -0.78
C SER A 27 -1.04 11.05 -0.44
N ILE A 28 -2.25 10.74 0.04
CA ILE A 28 -2.65 9.35 0.35
C ILE A 28 -2.61 8.49 -0.92
N LEU A 29 -3.14 8.97 -2.05
CA LEU A 29 -3.15 8.21 -3.29
C LEU A 29 -1.74 7.95 -3.84
N THR A 30 -0.83 8.93 -3.76
CA THR A 30 0.57 8.76 -4.20
C THR A 30 1.39 7.89 -3.24
N TYR A 31 0.95 7.75 -1.98
CA TYR A 31 1.56 6.83 -1.02
C TYR A 31 1.30 5.36 -1.37
N HIS A 32 0.19 5.06 -2.06
CA HIS A 32 -0.12 3.71 -2.52
C HIS A 32 0.63 3.33 -3.82
N VAL A 33 1.44 4.23 -4.38
CA VAL A 33 2.18 4.00 -5.62
C VAL A 33 3.67 3.89 -5.30
N VAL A 34 4.28 2.80 -5.74
CA VAL A 34 5.72 2.58 -5.66
C VAL A 34 6.28 2.53 -7.08
N ALA A 35 7.37 3.25 -7.34
CA ALA A 35 7.99 3.27 -8.65
C ALA A 35 8.67 1.93 -8.97
N GLY A 36 8.39 1.40 -10.16
CA GLY A 36 8.95 0.14 -10.67
C GLY A 36 7.93 -0.98 -10.76
N LYS A 37 8.31 -2.08 -11.43
CA LYS A 37 7.49 -3.28 -11.51
C LYS A 37 7.84 -4.20 -10.34
N LEU A 38 7.04 -4.15 -9.29
CA LEU A 38 7.15 -5.03 -8.12
C LEU A 38 6.02 -6.05 -8.19
N ASP A 39 6.30 -7.19 -8.80
CA ASP A 39 5.43 -8.36 -8.69
C ASP A 39 5.66 -9.08 -7.35
N MET A 40 4.79 -10.02 -7.02
CA MET A 40 4.88 -10.83 -5.80
C MET A 40 6.28 -11.45 -5.64
N LYS A 41 6.87 -11.96 -6.72
CA LYS A 41 8.21 -12.57 -6.70
C LYS A 41 9.30 -11.55 -6.37
N ALA A 42 9.23 -10.35 -6.94
CA ALA A 42 10.17 -9.26 -6.66
C ALA A 42 10.04 -8.77 -5.22
N LEU A 43 8.81 -8.66 -4.71
CA LEU A 43 8.54 -8.32 -3.31
C LEU A 43 9.09 -9.39 -2.38
N GLU A 44 8.79 -10.68 -2.62
CA GLU A 44 9.34 -11.78 -1.83
C GLU A 44 10.87 -11.79 -1.83
N LYS A 45 11.50 -11.55 -2.98
CA LYS A 45 12.96 -11.51 -3.08
C LYS A 45 13.53 -10.37 -2.26
N LYS A 46 12.92 -9.18 -2.28
CA LYS A 46 13.32 -8.03 -1.45
C LYS A 46 13.13 -8.33 0.03
N ILE A 47 12.00 -8.92 0.42
CA ILE A 47 11.69 -9.29 1.80
C ILE A 47 12.70 -10.32 2.32
N LYS A 48 13.00 -11.37 1.54
CA LYS A 48 14.01 -12.38 1.87
C LYS A 48 15.40 -11.76 2.00
N ALA A 49 15.78 -10.87 1.08
CA ALA A 49 17.06 -10.16 1.14
C ALA A 49 17.20 -9.26 2.37
N GLY A 50 16.10 -8.65 2.83
CA GLY A 50 16.05 -7.81 4.03
C GLY A 50 15.74 -8.57 5.33
N GLY A 51 15.89 -9.90 5.35
CA GLY A 51 15.73 -10.70 6.58
C GLY A 51 14.29 -10.81 7.08
N GLY A 52 13.31 -10.80 6.18
CA GLY A 52 11.88 -10.93 6.51
C GLY A 52 11.08 -9.62 6.38
N LYS A 53 11.75 -8.51 6.04
CA LYS A 53 11.13 -7.21 5.75
C LYS A 53 11.90 -6.47 4.66
N ALA A 54 11.21 -5.61 3.91
CA ALA A 54 11.85 -4.68 2.99
C ALA A 54 11.19 -3.31 3.06
N GLU A 55 12.00 -2.27 2.88
CA GLU A 55 11.53 -0.90 2.78
C GLU A 55 11.38 -0.51 1.30
N LEU A 56 10.25 0.10 0.97
CA LEU A 56 9.90 0.62 -0.34
C LEU A 56 9.71 2.13 -0.23
N LYS A 57 10.20 2.87 -1.22
CA LYS A 57 9.97 4.31 -1.30
C LYS A 57 8.75 4.56 -2.19
N THR A 58 7.73 5.20 -1.63
CA THR A 58 6.51 5.55 -2.37
C THR A 58 6.76 6.79 -3.22
N VAL A 59 5.89 7.03 -4.22
CA VAL A 59 5.94 8.24 -5.06
C VAL A 59 5.66 9.50 -4.24
N ASN A 60 4.95 9.37 -3.12
CA ASN A 60 4.78 10.44 -2.15
C ASN A 60 6.11 10.92 -1.54
N GLY A 61 7.11 10.04 -1.49
CA GLY A 61 8.42 10.31 -0.91
C GLY A 61 8.64 9.61 0.44
N GLU A 62 7.56 9.17 1.08
CA GLU A 62 7.60 8.42 2.34
C GLU A 62 7.86 6.93 2.14
N SER A 63 8.32 6.29 3.21
CA SER A 63 8.65 4.88 3.24
C SER A 63 7.43 4.02 3.56
N LEU A 64 7.36 2.87 2.90
CA LEU A 64 6.38 1.82 3.08
C LEU A 64 7.13 0.51 3.34
N TRP A 65 6.78 -0.22 4.38
CA TRP A 65 7.44 -1.48 4.70
C TRP A 65 6.60 -2.65 4.22
N VAL A 66 7.23 -3.62 3.56
CA VAL A 66 6.62 -4.88 3.19
C VAL A 66 7.27 -6.01 3.97
N MET A 67 6.47 -6.95 4.45
CA MET A 67 6.89 -8.01 5.37
C MET A 67 6.20 -9.31 4.96
N ALA A 68 6.91 -10.44 5.07
CA ALA A 68 6.28 -11.73 4.85
C ALA A 68 5.37 -12.08 6.03
N ASN A 69 4.16 -12.58 5.75
CA ASN A 69 3.20 -13.05 6.74
C ASN A 69 2.75 -14.49 6.42
N GLY A 70 3.72 -15.39 6.25
CA GLY A 70 3.50 -16.78 5.84
C GLY A 70 4.05 -17.07 4.44
N PRO A 71 3.81 -18.29 3.91
CA PRO A 71 4.49 -18.78 2.69
C PRO A 71 4.16 -18.00 1.42
N HIS A 72 2.97 -17.40 1.32
CA HIS A 72 2.50 -16.65 0.14
C HIS A 72 1.74 -15.37 0.51
N ASN A 73 1.97 -14.86 1.71
CA ASN A 73 1.29 -13.70 2.24
C ASN A 73 2.30 -12.60 2.52
N ILE A 74 1.93 -11.38 2.14
CA ILE A 74 2.72 -10.17 2.30
C ILE A 74 1.83 -9.16 3.00
N GLN A 75 2.35 -8.60 4.09
CA GLN A 75 1.78 -7.48 4.80
C GLN A 75 2.54 -6.21 4.44
N LEU A 76 1.80 -5.12 4.35
CA LEU A 76 2.35 -3.78 4.25
C LEU A 76 2.14 -3.07 5.58
N LYS A 77 3.13 -2.31 6.00
CA LYS A 77 3.06 -1.41 7.13
C LYS A 77 3.31 0.00 6.63
N ASP A 78 2.39 0.90 6.94
CA ASP A 78 2.53 2.31 6.60
C ASP A 78 3.34 3.09 7.65
N ALA A 79 3.56 4.38 7.39
CA ALA A 79 4.31 5.28 8.27
C ALA A 79 3.59 5.57 9.59
N GLN A 80 2.26 5.50 9.61
CA GLN A 80 1.44 5.61 10.83
C GLN A 80 1.39 4.30 11.64
N GLY A 81 1.92 3.21 11.09
CA GLY A 81 1.97 1.90 11.72
C GLY A 81 0.73 1.02 11.48
N ASN A 82 -0.18 1.41 10.60
CA ASN A 82 -1.28 0.55 10.18
C ASN A 82 -0.75 -0.60 9.33
N ILE A 83 -1.38 -1.76 9.47
CA ILE A 83 -1.04 -2.97 8.74
C ILE A 83 -2.13 -3.26 7.72
N ALA A 84 -1.74 -3.37 6.44
CA ALA A 84 -2.59 -3.84 5.37
C ALA A 84 -2.10 -5.21 4.87
N SER A 85 -3.02 -6.07 4.47
CA SER A 85 -2.68 -7.35 3.82
C SER A 85 -3.07 -7.30 2.35
N ILE A 86 -2.24 -7.88 1.50
CA ILE A 86 -2.60 -8.05 0.08
C ILE A 86 -3.57 -9.23 -0.03
N THR A 87 -4.72 -8.96 -0.62
CA THR A 87 -5.82 -9.90 -0.86
C THR A 87 -5.81 -10.48 -2.27
N THR A 88 -5.24 -9.76 -3.23
CA THR A 88 -5.06 -10.21 -4.61
C THR A 88 -3.73 -9.70 -5.10
N TYR A 89 -2.88 -10.61 -5.54
CA TYR A 89 -1.54 -10.33 -6.04
C TYR A 89 -1.53 -10.24 -7.57
N ASP A 90 -0.56 -9.53 -8.11
CA ASP A 90 -0.14 -9.65 -9.51
C ASP A 90 -1.25 -9.41 -10.54
N VAL A 91 -2.13 -8.44 -10.29
CA VAL A 91 -3.10 -7.97 -11.29
C VAL A 91 -2.33 -7.19 -12.36
N ASN A 92 -1.87 -7.91 -13.38
CA ASN A 92 -1.03 -7.38 -14.45
C ASN A 92 -1.82 -6.38 -15.30
N GLN A 93 -1.26 -5.19 -15.45
CA GLN A 93 -1.73 -4.16 -16.37
C GLN A 93 -0.64 -3.82 -17.38
N SER A 94 -1.03 -3.17 -18.47
CA SER A 94 -0.12 -2.78 -19.56
C SER A 94 1.06 -1.90 -19.08
N ASN A 95 0.88 -1.21 -17.96
CA ASN A 95 1.79 -0.22 -17.39
C ASN A 95 2.37 -0.60 -16.02
N GLY A 96 2.06 -1.79 -15.48
CA GLY A 96 2.51 -2.15 -14.14
C GLY A 96 1.81 -3.37 -13.55
N VAL A 97 1.88 -3.47 -12.23
CA VAL A 97 1.23 -4.51 -11.42
C VAL A 97 0.38 -3.83 -10.37
N ILE A 98 -0.85 -4.29 -10.19
CA ILE A 98 -1.72 -3.87 -9.10
C ILE A 98 -1.81 -5.00 -8.08
N ASP A 99 -1.53 -4.65 -6.83
CA ASP A 99 -1.82 -5.49 -5.67
C ASP A 99 -3.00 -4.91 -4.91
N VAL A 100 -4.00 -5.75 -4.64
CA VAL A 100 -5.24 -5.33 -3.98
C VAL A 100 -5.08 -5.50 -2.48
N ILE A 101 -5.15 -4.40 -1.74
CA ILE A 101 -5.05 -4.40 -0.26
C ILE A 101 -6.40 -4.24 0.42
N ASP A 102 -6.48 -4.74 1.65
CA ASP A 102 -7.69 -4.74 2.48
C ASP A 102 -7.85 -3.52 3.40
N THR A 103 -6.82 -2.69 3.52
CA THR A 103 -6.76 -1.54 4.44
C THR A 103 -6.09 -0.37 3.73
N VAL A 104 -6.60 0.85 3.93
CA VAL A 104 -6.02 2.07 3.32
C VAL A 104 -4.73 2.43 4.06
N LEU A 105 -3.66 2.63 3.30
CA LEU A 105 -2.36 3.03 3.82
C LEU A 105 -2.29 4.55 4.00
N MET A 106 -1.72 4.97 5.11
CA MET A 106 -1.60 6.38 5.48
C MET A 106 -0.12 6.78 5.54
N PRO A 107 0.32 7.81 4.79
CA PRO A 107 1.58 8.48 5.07
C PRO A 107 1.52 9.09 6.49
#